data_AF-A0A962DIY5-F1
#
_entry.id   AF-A0A962DIY5-F1
#
_cell.length_a   1.000
_cell.length_b   1.000
_cell.length_c   1.000
_cell.angle_alpha   90.00
_cell.angle_beta   90.00
_cell.angle_gamma   90.00
#
_symmetry.space_group_name_H-M   'P 1'
#
loop_
_entity.id
_entity.type
_entity.pdbx_description
1 polymer ?
#
loop_
_entity_poly.entity_id
_entity_poly.type
_entity_poly.pdbx_seq_one_letter_code
_entity_poly.pdbx_strand_id
1 'polypeptide(L)'
;AYLALEGESFNTEDIVTRELSTVNIAASGYFEGENLQAILSSSKLASTTDTDKLKFLFDPSTLFQNYQPDDKNYILAARLSGEIKTAFPDGIEGVSKESVVQTSETPKVVLFADTDFLFDQMWVRSQNFFGRKVFSAFADNGNMIINLFDNMAGSPDLINIRGRKNSARPFTKVMEIQKASDKKFREQENVLKQRLRETEEKLTQIQREKGQQNRLILSKEQEEELRKFQDEKLEVRKKLREVRRNLDKDIKDLGSNLKIINIGLMPLLVSLFGIYVLWLRPRKKGGHYEK
;
A
#
# COMPACT_ATOMS: atom_id res chain seq x y z
N ALA A 1 -8.48 -2.75 3.57
CA ALA A 1 -7.23 -1.99 3.40
C ALA A 1 -6.39 -2.71 2.35
N TYR A 2 -5.98 -2.03 1.28
CA TYR A 2 -5.07 -2.59 0.28
C TYR A 2 -3.65 -2.19 0.65
N LEU A 3 -2.76 -3.16 0.72
CA LEU A 3 -1.34 -2.93 0.94
C LEU A 3 -0.61 -3.25 -0.35
N ALA A 4 0.09 -2.25 -0.89
CA ALA A 4 1.10 -2.44 -1.92
C ALA A 4 2.42 -2.71 -1.21
N LEU A 5 2.85 -3.97 -1.20
CA LEU A 5 4.13 -4.38 -0.63
C LEU A 5 5.22 -4.10 -1.65
N GLU A 6 6.26 -3.40 -1.21
CA GLU A 6 7.38 -2.97 -2.05
C GLU A 6 8.67 -2.98 -1.22
N GLY A 7 9.81 -3.12 -1.91
CA GLY A 7 11.15 -2.92 -1.33
C GLY A 7 11.39 -3.73 -0.05
N GLU A 8 11.49 -3.04 1.09
CA GLU A 8 11.74 -3.63 2.41
C GLU A 8 10.65 -4.60 2.89
N SER A 9 9.49 -4.63 2.22
CA SER A 9 8.43 -5.61 2.50
C SER A 9 8.78 -7.01 1.99
N PHE A 10 9.78 -7.13 1.12
CA PHE A 10 10.22 -8.39 0.54
C PHE A 10 11.50 -8.89 1.20
N ASN A 11 11.56 -10.18 1.47
CA ASN A 11 12.82 -10.82 1.79
C ASN A 11 13.68 -10.91 0.53
N THR A 12 14.78 -10.17 0.46
CA THR A 12 15.64 -10.12 -0.75
C THR A 12 16.48 -11.38 -0.95
N GLU A 13 16.65 -12.18 0.10
CA GLU A 13 17.40 -13.44 0.04
C GLU A 13 16.55 -14.57 -0.55
N ASP A 14 15.23 -14.51 -0.37
CA ASP A 14 14.31 -15.48 -0.94
C ASP A 14 14.19 -15.30 -2.45
N ILE A 15 14.28 -16.41 -3.17
CA ILE A 15 14.25 -16.40 -4.62
C ILE A 15 12.88 -16.06 -5.20
N VAL A 16 11.80 -16.33 -4.45
CA VAL A 16 10.42 -16.13 -4.90
C VAL A 16 10.10 -14.64 -5.05
N THR A 17 10.74 -13.82 -4.24
CA THR A 17 10.59 -12.36 -4.18
C THR A 17 11.63 -11.60 -5.01
N ARG A 18 12.58 -12.31 -5.62
CA ARG A 18 13.54 -11.66 -6.52
C ARG A 18 12.81 -11.08 -7.73
N GLU A 19 13.24 -9.87 -8.13
CA GLU A 19 12.71 -9.14 -9.28
C GLU A 19 11.24 -8.70 -9.18
N LEU A 20 10.58 -8.91 -8.05
CA LEU A 20 9.26 -8.33 -7.82
C LEU A 20 9.39 -6.84 -7.51
N SER A 21 8.52 -6.04 -8.09
CA SER A 21 8.41 -4.61 -7.82
C SER A 21 7.34 -4.33 -6.76
N THR A 22 6.12 -4.82 -6.99
CA THR A 22 4.98 -4.56 -6.11
C THR A 22 4.11 -5.81 -6.01
N VAL A 23 3.74 -6.23 -4.79
CA VAL A 23 2.76 -7.29 -4.54
C VAL A 23 1.60 -6.69 -3.75
N ASN A 24 0.38 -6.84 -4.26
CA ASN A 24 -0.80 -6.31 -3.60
C ASN A 24 -1.46 -7.37 -2.73
N ILE A 25 -1.80 -7.01 -1.50
CA ILE A 25 -2.62 -7.82 -0.62
C ILE A 25 -3.75 -6.97 -0.04
N ALA A 26 -4.87 -7.59 0.31
CA ALA A 26 -6.02 -6.89 0.86
C ALA A 26 -6.44 -7.53 2.17
N ALA A 27 -6.63 -6.70 3.21
CA ALA A 27 -7.18 -7.14 4.51
C ALA A 27 -6.53 -8.42 5.07
N SER A 28 -5.24 -8.62 4.80
CA SER A 28 -4.54 -9.86 5.10
C SER A 28 -4.37 -10.07 6.60
N GLY A 29 -4.40 -11.33 7.02
CA GLY A 29 -3.96 -11.72 8.36
C GLY A 29 -2.43 -11.64 8.49
N TYR A 30 -1.91 -12.27 9.53
CA TYR A 30 -0.47 -12.43 9.71
C TYR A 30 -0.18 -13.72 10.47
N PHE A 31 1.07 -14.18 10.40
CA PHE A 31 1.56 -15.32 11.16
C PHE A 31 2.50 -14.88 12.28
N GLU A 32 2.50 -15.65 13.37
CA GLU A 32 3.49 -15.57 14.45
C GLU A 32 3.99 -17.00 14.74
N GLY A 33 5.29 -17.15 14.97
CA GLY A 33 5.91 -18.45 15.25
C GLY A 33 7.42 -18.45 15.04
N GLU A 34 8.12 -19.37 15.71
CA GLU A 34 9.59 -19.46 15.71
C GLU A 34 10.15 -20.08 14.42
N ASN A 35 9.38 -20.97 13.78
CA ASN A 35 9.80 -21.73 12.59
C ASN A 35 9.34 -21.09 11.27
N LEU A 36 9.19 -19.77 11.26
CA LEU A 36 8.69 -19.02 10.11
C LEU A 36 9.78 -18.10 9.56
N GLN A 37 10.25 -18.42 8.36
CA GLN A 37 11.13 -17.53 7.60
C GLN A 37 10.26 -16.63 6.73
N ALA A 38 10.19 -15.34 7.05
CA ALA A 38 9.37 -14.38 6.31
C ALA A 38 9.79 -14.28 4.82
N ILE A 39 8.80 -14.28 3.93
CA ILE A 39 8.92 -13.98 2.50
C ILE A 39 8.38 -12.57 2.26
N LEU A 40 7.19 -12.30 2.79
CA LEU A 40 6.51 -11.00 2.74
C LEU A 40 6.27 -10.52 4.16
N SER A 41 6.62 -9.27 4.42
CA SER A 41 6.39 -8.61 5.71
C SER A 41 5.73 -7.25 5.52
N SER A 42 4.91 -6.86 6.48
CA SER A 42 4.40 -5.49 6.53
C SER A 42 5.52 -4.52 6.89
N SER A 43 5.28 -3.23 6.67
CA SER A 43 6.13 -2.18 7.27
C SER A 43 5.87 -2.06 8.79
N LYS A 44 6.76 -1.34 9.49
CA LYS A 44 6.58 -0.94 10.90
C LYS A 44 5.38 -0.02 11.15
N LEU A 45 4.77 0.50 10.09
CA LEU A 45 3.53 1.29 10.16
C LEU A 45 2.28 0.44 10.09
N ALA A 46 2.40 -0.87 10.04
CA ALA A 46 1.21 -1.69 10.12
C ALA A 46 0.60 -1.61 11.52
N SER A 47 -0.73 -1.73 11.55
CA SER A 47 -1.50 -2.00 12.76
C SER A 47 -2.52 -3.09 12.45
N THR A 48 -2.93 -3.81 13.46
CA THR A 48 -4.03 -4.78 13.33
C THR A 48 -5.38 -4.12 13.61
N THR A 49 -6.45 -4.72 13.09
CA THR A 49 -7.82 -4.29 13.38
C THR A 49 -8.71 -5.52 13.51
N ASP A 50 -9.78 -5.39 14.29
CA ASP A 50 -10.76 -6.46 14.44
C ASP A 50 -11.49 -6.72 13.11
N THR A 51 -11.71 -7.99 12.79
CA THR A 51 -12.44 -8.42 11.58
C THR A 51 -13.86 -7.86 11.51
N ASP A 52 -14.54 -7.63 12.64
CA ASP A 52 -15.89 -7.09 12.66
C ASP A 52 -15.95 -5.63 12.15
N LYS A 53 -14.87 -4.86 12.37
CA LYS A 53 -14.76 -3.50 11.80
C LYS A 53 -14.68 -3.52 10.28
N LEU A 54 -14.17 -4.60 9.68
CA LEU A 54 -14.10 -4.76 8.23
C LEU A 54 -15.45 -5.20 7.63
N LYS A 55 -16.21 -6.06 8.32
CA LYS A 55 -17.53 -6.54 7.85
C LYS A 55 -18.54 -5.41 7.69
N PHE A 56 -18.50 -4.42 8.58
CA PHE A 56 -19.41 -3.26 8.58
C PHE A 56 -18.74 -1.98 8.06
N LEU A 57 -17.67 -2.13 7.26
CA LEU A 57 -16.92 -1.00 6.74
C LEU A 57 -17.65 -0.31 5.58
N PHE A 58 -18.44 0.72 5.89
CA PHE A 58 -19.05 1.58 4.87
C PHE A 58 -18.13 2.73 4.43
N ASP A 59 -17.33 3.26 5.36
CA ASP A 59 -16.37 4.34 5.11
C ASP A 59 -14.95 3.89 5.51
N PRO A 60 -14.05 3.64 4.55
CA PRO A 60 -12.66 3.26 4.80
C PRO A 60 -11.88 4.24 5.68
N SER A 61 -12.29 5.52 5.74
CA SER A 61 -11.62 6.53 6.56
C SER A 61 -11.71 6.22 8.06
N THR A 62 -12.68 5.40 8.46
CA THR A 62 -12.88 4.97 9.85
C THR A 62 -11.78 4.03 10.35
N LEU A 63 -11.11 3.27 9.46
CA LEU A 63 -9.97 2.41 9.83
C LEU A 63 -8.78 3.22 10.35
N PHE A 64 -8.73 4.51 10.03
CA PHE A 64 -7.67 5.40 10.48
C PHE A 64 -8.01 6.17 11.75
N GLN A 65 -9.25 6.05 12.26
CA GLN A 65 -9.61 6.63 13.55
C GLN A 65 -8.87 5.87 14.65
N ASN A 66 -8.08 6.60 15.46
CA ASN A 66 -7.22 6.05 16.50
C ASN A 66 -6.17 5.05 16.00
N TYR A 67 -5.83 5.07 14.71
CA TYR A 67 -4.72 4.29 14.19
C TYR A 67 -3.42 4.71 14.89
N GLN A 68 -2.71 3.73 15.41
CA GLN A 68 -1.35 3.86 15.91
C GLN A 68 -0.52 2.73 15.31
N PRO A 69 0.69 3.02 14.81
CA PRO A 69 1.59 1.97 14.35
C PRO A 69 2.05 1.13 15.53
N ASP A 70 2.13 -0.18 15.33
CA ASP A 70 2.63 -1.09 16.38
C ASP A 70 4.16 -1.15 16.42
N ASP A 71 4.85 -0.40 15.54
CA ASP A 71 6.31 -0.36 15.34
C ASP A 71 6.95 -1.75 15.13
N LYS A 72 6.15 -2.73 14.68
CA LYS A 72 6.58 -4.08 14.33
C LYS A 72 6.21 -4.45 12.90
N ASN A 73 6.99 -5.35 12.31
CA ASN A 73 6.70 -5.96 11.01
C ASN A 73 5.87 -7.22 11.25
N TYR A 74 4.77 -7.37 10.53
CA TYR A 74 3.93 -8.56 10.56
C TYR A 74 4.31 -9.49 9.40
N ILE A 75 4.40 -10.80 9.66
CA ILE A 75 4.70 -11.79 8.63
C ILE A 75 3.41 -12.10 7.86
N LEU A 76 3.40 -11.76 6.58
CA LEU A 76 2.23 -11.90 5.69
C LEU A 76 2.33 -13.15 4.82
N ALA A 77 3.55 -13.57 4.51
CA ALA A 77 3.86 -14.86 3.94
C ALA A 77 5.19 -15.37 4.48
N ALA A 78 5.31 -16.69 4.70
CA ALA A 78 6.52 -17.30 5.25
C ALA A 78 6.76 -18.71 4.72
N ARG A 79 8.03 -19.12 4.70
CA ARG A 79 8.41 -20.53 4.61
C ARG A 79 8.38 -21.13 5.99
N LEU A 80 7.84 -22.34 6.07
CA LEU A 80 7.98 -23.16 7.25
C LEU A 80 9.37 -23.81 7.21
N SER A 81 10.14 -23.64 8.28
CA SER A 81 11.48 -24.22 8.43
C SER A 81 11.53 -25.19 9.60
N GLY A 82 12.60 -26.00 9.64
CA GLY A 82 12.80 -26.99 10.69
C GLY A 82 11.97 -28.26 10.50
N GLU A 83 12.16 -29.18 11.45
CA GLU A 83 11.47 -30.46 11.45
C GLU A 83 9.98 -30.30 11.74
N ILE A 84 9.14 -30.89 10.90
CA ILE A 84 7.70 -30.98 11.12
C ILE A 84 7.26 -32.42 11.32
N LYS A 85 6.32 -32.60 12.24
CA LYS A 85 5.68 -33.90 12.52
C LYS A 85 4.28 -33.91 11.94
N THR A 86 3.85 -35.08 11.47
CA THR A 86 2.49 -35.25 10.96
C THR A 86 1.44 -35.00 12.05
N ALA A 87 0.35 -34.32 11.69
CA ALA A 87 -0.84 -34.23 12.54
C ALA A 87 -1.67 -35.53 12.54
N PHE A 88 -1.34 -36.47 11.66
CA PHE A 88 -2.04 -37.73 11.45
C PHE A 88 -1.09 -38.92 11.63
N PRO A 89 -0.54 -39.15 12.84
CA PRO A 89 0.43 -40.23 13.07
C PRO A 89 -0.16 -41.62 12.80
N ASP A 90 -1.46 -41.77 13.03
CA ASP A 90 -2.25 -42.98 12.77
C ASP A 90 -2.79 -43.07 11.33
N GLY A 91 -2.38 -42.15 10.46
CA GLY A 91 -2.89 -42.04 9.10
C GLY A 91 -4.25 -41.38 8.99
N ILE A 92 -4.68 -41.20 7.75
CA ILE A 92 -5.99 -40.65 7.39
C ILE A 92 -6.80 -41.81 6.81
N GLU A 93 -8.11 -41.80 7.04
CA GLU A 93 -9.00 -42.84 6.54
C GLU A 93 -8.80 -43.08 5.03
N GLY A 94 -8.53 -44.33 4.64
CA GLY A 94 -8.22 -44.71 3.25
C GLY A 94 -6.73 -44.72 2.87
N VAL A 95 -5.82 -44.34 3.77
CA VAL A 95 -4.36 -44.41 3.56
C VAL A 95 -3.73 -45.38 4.56
N SER A 96 -2.86 -46.29 4.09
CA SER A 96 -2.17 -47.25 4.97
C SER A 96 -1.24 -46.52 5.95
N LYS A 97 -1.19 -46.97 7.20
CA LYS A 97 -0.33 -46.38 8.25
C LYS A 97 1.15 -46.41 7.86
N GLU A 98 1.57 -47.44 7.12
CA GLU A 98 2.95 -47.59 6.64
C GLU A 98 3.35 -46.53 5.61
N SER A 99 2.37 -45.88 4.97
CA SER A 99 2.59 -44.87 3.92
C SER A 99 2.69 -43.44 4.47
N VAL A 100 2.47 -43.26 5.78
CA VAL A 100 2.42 -41.95 6.42
C VAL A 100 3.84 -41.47 6.72
N VAL A 101 4.23 -40.35 6.12
CA VAL A 101 5.45 -39.63 6.50
C VAL A 101 5.25 -39.08 7.90
N GLN A 102 5.93 -39.67 8.88
CA GLN A 102 5.81 -39.27 10.29
C GLN A 102 6.47 -37.93 10.57
N THR A 103 7.62 -37.71 9.93
CA THR A 103 8.45 -36.53 10.13
C THR A 103 9.04 -36.07 8.80
N SER A 104 9.16 -34.77 8.61
CA SER A 104 9.90 -34.16 7.50
C SER A 104 10.89 -33.14 8.05
N GLU A 105 12.19 -33.38 7.86
CA GLU A 105 13.27 -32.49 8.30
C GLU A 105 13.36 -31.22 7.43
N THR A 106 12.96 -31.32 6.16
CA THR A 106 13.04 -30.23 5.17
C THR A 106 11.69 -30.05 4.46
N PRO A 107 10.67 -29.53 5.15
CA PRO A 107 9.36 -29.33 4.54
C PRO A 107 9.40 -28.24 3.47
N LYS A 108 8.81 -28.53 2.30
CA LYS A 108 8.57 -27.53 1.25
C LYS A 108 7.19 -26.91 1.43
N VAL A 109 7.03 -26.08 2.45
CA VAL A 109 5.74 -25.44 2.77
C VAL A 109 5.91 -23.91 2.79
N VAL A 110 5.03 -23.24 2.06
CA VAL A 110 4.91 -21.77 2.08
C VAL A 110 3.50 -21.40 2.50
N LEU A 111 3.40 -20.50 3.47
CA LEU A 111 2.17 -20.02 4.06
C LEU A 111 1.90 -18.60 3.57
N PHE A 112 0.65 -18.31 3.20
CA PHE A 112 0.16 -16.98 2.90
C PHE A 112 -1.02 -16.68 3.81
N ALA A 113 -1.03 -15.50 4.43
CA ALA A 113 -2.04 -15.11 5.41
C ALA A 113 -3.35 -14.61 4.77
N ASP A 114 -3.42 -14.62 3.45
CA ASP A 114 -4.57 -14.24 2.65
C ASP A 114 -4.54 -15.01 1.33
N THR A 115 -5.71 -15.38 0.81
CA THR A 115 -5.87 -16.01 -0.51
C THR A 115 -6.25 -15.00 -1.58
N ASP A 116 -6.77 -13.84 -1.19
CA ASP A 116 -7.34 -12.86 -2.12
C ASP A 116 -6.28 -12.23 -3.01
N PHE A 117 -4.99 -12.25 -2.61
CA PHE A 117 -3.86 -11.84 -3.46
C PHE A 117 -3.79 -12.58 -4.81
N LEU A 118 -4.44 -13.75 -4.94
CA LEU A 118 -4.53 -14.52 -6.18
C LEU A 118 -5.53 -13.92 -7.20
N PHE A 119 -6.48 -13.11 -6.76
CA PHE A 119 -7.52 -12.57 -7.65
C PHE A 119 -6.93 -11.63 -8.71
N ASP A 120 -7.37 -11.78 -9.96
CA ASP A 120 -6.95 -10.93 -11.09
C ASP A 120 -7.04 -9.44 -10.80
N GLN A 121 -8.07 -9.01 -10.06
CA GLN A 121 -8.26 -7.59 -9.70
C GLN A 121 -7.12 -7.00 -8.87
N MET A 122 -6.31 -7.85 -8.22
CA MET A 122 -5.16 -7.42 -7.42
C MET A 122 -3.95 -7.04 -8.27
N TRP A 123 -3.87 -7.50 -9.53
CA TRP A 123 -2.64 -7.37 -10.31
C TRP A 123 -2.81 -7.22 -11.82
N VAL A 124 -3.99 -7.48 -12.38
CA VAL A 124 -4.29 -7.36 -13.81
C VAL A 124 -5.44 -6.38 -14.04
N ARG A 125 -5.27 -5.49 -15.02
CA ARG A 125 -6.34 -4.65 -15.54
C ARG A 125 -6.72 -5.11 -16.94
N SER A 126 -8.02 -5.37 -17.16
CA SER A 126 -8.59 -5.65 -18.48
C SER A 126 -9.21 -4.38 -19.05
N GLN A 127 -8.84 -4.01 -20.28
CA GLN A 127 -9.40 -2.89 -21.01
C GLN A 127 -9.92 -3.36 -22.37
N ASN A 128 -11.11 -2.90 -22.77
CA ASN A 128 -11.61 -3.12 -24.12
C ASN A 128 -11.01 -2.09 -25.08
N PHE A 129 -10.26 -2.56 -26.06
CA PHE A 129 -9.68 -1.76 -27.12
C PHE A 129 -10.13 -2.33 -28.48
N PHE A 130 -10.93 -1.57 -29.22
CA PHE A 130 -11.52 -2.00 -30.51
C PHE A 130 -12.17 -3.39 -30.47
N GLY A 131 -13.00 -3.65 -29.44
CA GLY A 131 -13.70 -4.93 -29.27
C GLY A 131 -12.83 -6.10 -28.80
N ARG A 132 -11.53 -5.88 -28.57
CA ARG A 132 -10.63 -6.89 -27.98
C ARG A 132 -10.28 -6.52 -26.55
N LYS A 133 -10.24 -7.51 -25.66
CA LYS A 133 -9.74 -7.33 -24.29
C LYS A 133 -8.22 -7.36 -24.31
N VAL A 134 -7.59 -6.29 -23.83
CA VAL A 134 -6.15 -6.20 -23.58
C VAL A 134 -5.94 -6.25 -22.08
N PHE A 135 -5.00 -7.09 -21.65
CA PHE A 135 -4.63 -7.25 -20.24
C PHE A 135 -3.27 -6.56 -20.00
N SER A 136 -3.19 -5.79 -18.92
CA SER A 136 -1.95 -5.16 -18.48
C SER A 136 -1.77 -5.43 -16.99
N ALA A 137 -0.63 -6.01 -16.63
CA ALA A 137 -0.25 -6.22 -15.24
C ALA A 137 0.23 -4.91 -14.63
N PHE A 138 -0.27 -4.59 -13.43
CA PHE A 138 0.15 -3.42 -12.65
C PHE A 138 0.79 -3.82 -11.31
N ALA A 139 0.82 -5.11 -10.98
CA ALA A 139 1.54 -5.68 -9.84
C ALA A 139 2.03 -7.10 -10.20
N ASP A 140 2.92 -7.62 -9.36
CA ASP A 140 3.68 -8.84 -9.58
C ASP A 140 3.13 -10.06 -8.82
N ASN A 141 1.87 -10.03 -8.37
CA ASN A 141 1.24 -11.17 -7.69
C ASN A 141 1.33 -12.45 -8.53
N GLY A 142 1.00 -12.36 -9.83
CA GLY A 142 1.14 -13.48 -10.77
C GLY A 142 2.58 -13.99 -10.90
N ASN A 143 3.54 -13.06 -11.00
CA ASN A 143 4.96 -13.40 -11.09
C ASN A 143 5.46 -14.10 -9.82
N MET A 144 5.01 -13.66 -8.64
CA MET A 144 5.34 -14.29 -7.37
C MET A 144 4.84 -15.74 -7.31
N ILE A 145 3.60 -15.99 -7.76
CA ILE A 145 3.01 -17.34 -7.79
C ILE A 145 3.81 -18.24 -8.74
N ILE A 146 4.17 -17.75 -9.93
CA ILE A 146 5.01 -18.49 -10.88
C ILE A 146 6.37 -18.78 -10.27
N ASN A 147 7.04 -17.78 -9.68
CA ASN A 147 8.33 -17.97 -9.01
C ASN A 147 8.24 -18.99 -7.87
N LEU A 148 7.13 -18.99 -7.12
CA LEU A 148 6.88 -19.96 -6.07
C LEU A 148 6.74 -21.37 -6.63
N PHE A 149 5.90 -21.58 -7.66
CA PHE A 149 5.74 -22.88 -8.30
C PHE A 149 7.05 -23.38 -8.90
N ASP A 150 7.77 -22.52 -9.61
CA ASP A 150 9.09 -22.84 -10.17
C ASP A 150 10.07 -23.24 -9.06
N ASN A 151 10.05 -22.54 -7.92
CA ASN A 151 10.88 -22.86 -6.77
C ASN A 151 10.51 -24.18 -6.08
N MET A 152 9.22 -24.48 -5.99
CA MET A 152 8.73 -25.71 -5.37
C MET A 152 8.95 -26.94 -6.26
N ALA A 153 8.75 -26.77 -7.58
CA ALA A 153 8.94 -27.80 -8.59
C ALA A 153 10.42 -28.04 -8.93
N GLY A 154 11.27 -27.02 -8.77
CA GLY A 154 12.69 -27.08 -9.05
C GLY A 154 13.54 -27.83 -8.02
N SER A 155 14.73 -28.24 -8.46
CA SER A 155 15.83 -28.65 -7.57
C SER A 155 16.49 -27.41 -6.97
N PRO A 156 16.78 -27.35 -5.65
CA PRO A 156 17.35 -26.19 -4.96
C PRO A 156 18.62 -25.60 -5.63
N ASP A 157 19.38 -26.43 -6.33
CA ASP A 157 20.72 -26.08 -6.85
C ASP A 157 20.72 -25.18 -8.10
N LEU A 158 19.65 -25.16 -8.90
CA LEU A 158 19.64 -24.49 -10.21
C LEU A 158 19.04 -23.08 -10.20
N ILE A 159 18.43 -22.65 -9.10
CA ILE A 159 17.63 -21.42 -9.10
C ILE A 159 18.50 -20.19 -8.79
N ASN A 160 19.64 -20.36 -8.10
CA ASN A 160 20.53 -19.26 -7.70
C ASN A 160 21.24 -18.49 -8.84
N ILE A 161 21.14 -18.95 -10.09
CA ILE A 161 21.84 -18.37 -11.26
C ILE A 161 20.95 -17.44 -12.09
N ARG A 162 19.63 -17.39 -11.84
CA ARG A 162 18.75 -16.50 -12.62
C ARG A 162 19.02 -15.03 -12.26
N GLY A 163 19.35 -14.26 -13.29
CA GLY A 163 19.95 -12.93 -13.23
C GLY A 163 19.19 -11.91 -12.41
N ARG A 164 19.91 -10.86 -11.99
CA ARG A 164 19.35 -9.70 -11.28
C ARG A 164 18.86 -8.70 -12.31
N LYS A 165 17.55 -8.45 -12.38
CA LYS A 165 16.99 -7.31 -13.10
C LYS A 165 16.19 -6.41 -12.16
N ASN A 166 16.54 -5.13 -12.22
CA ASN A 166 15.85 -3.94 -11.73
C ASN A 166 14.99 -4.10 -10.47
N SER A 167 15.63 -3.95 -9.30
CA SER A 167 14.93 -3.56 -8.08
C SER A 167 14.37 -2.13 -8.25
N ALA A 168 13.08 -1.96 -8.03
CA ALA A 168 12.47 -0.64 -7.93
C ALA A 168 13.13 0.12 -6.78
N ARG A 169 13.73 1.28 -7.07
CA ARG A 169 14.27 2.19 -6.06
C ARG A 169 13.25 3.30 -5.83
N PRO A 170 12.30 3.14 -4.90
CA PRO A 170 11.33 4.19 -4.63
C PRO A 170 12.04 5.43 -4.09
N PHE A 171 11.46 6.60 -4.33
CA PHE A 171 11.96 7.85 -3.78
C PHE A 171 11.68 7.92 -2.27
N THR A 172 12.51 7.26 -1.46
CA THR A 172 12.35 7.14 0.00
C THR A 172 12.15 8.47 0.69
N LYS A 173 12.87 9.52 0.26
CA LYS A 173 12.69 10.86 0.82
C LYS A 173 11.31 11.45 0.54
N VAL A 174 10.76 11.19 -0.65
CA VAL A 174 9.41 11.63 -1.03
C VAL A 174 8.36 10.88 -0.20
N MET A 175 8.55 9.56 -0.01
CA MET A 175 7.66 8.76 0.83
C MET A 175 7.68 9.22 2.30
N GLU A 176 8.85 9.60 2.83
CA GLU A 176 8.97 10.14 4.18
C GLU A 176 8.23 11.48 4.33
N ILE A 177 8.39 12.39 3.35
CA ILE A 177 7.68 13.68 3.32
C ILE A 177 6.16 13.45 3.23
N GLN A 178 5.73 12.55 2.36
CA GLN A 178 4.33 12.15 2.22
C GLN A 178 3.76 11.66 3.54
N LYS A 179 4.45 10.72 4.19
CA LYS A 179 4.06 10.15 5.48
C LYS A 179 3.97 11.20 6.58
N ALA A 180 4.95 12.10 6.67
CA ALA A 180 4.94 13.18 7.66
C ALA A 180 3.79 14.17 7.44
N SER A 181 3.45 14.43 6.17
CA SER A 181 2.32 15.25 5.76
C SER A 181 0.99 14.59 6.14
N ASP A 182 0.82 13.32 5.78
CA ASP A 182 -0.38 12.53 6.08
C ASP A 182 -0.65 12.50 7.59
N LYS A 183 0.38 12.31 8.42
CA LYS A 183 0.24 12.33 9.89
C LYS A 183 -0.34 13.65 10.39
N LYS A 184 0.25 14.79 9.98
CA LYS A 184 -0.20 16.13 10.40
C LYS A 184 -1.64 16.41 9.98
N PHE A 185 -1.99 16.09 8.74
CA PHE A 185 -3.34 16.32 8.23
C PHE A 185 -4.38 15.41 8.90
N ARG A 186 -4.03 14.18 9.24
CA ARG A 186 -4.91 13.26 10.00
C ARG A 186 -5.22 13.80 11.40
N GLU A 187 -4.21 14.30 12.11
CA GLU A 187 -4.41 14.91 13.43
C GLU A 187 -5.39 16.09 13.34
N GLN A 188 -5.22 16.97 12.35
CA GLN A 188 -6.14 18.08 12.10
C GLN A 188 -7.55 17.60 11.72
N GLU A 189 -7.67 16.58 10.86
CA GLU A 189 -8.95 16.02 10.45
C GLU A 189 -9.72 15.47 11.66
N ASN A 190 -9.03 14.75 12.55
CA ASN A 190 -9.63 14.17 13.75
C ASN A 190 -10.14 15.25 14.71
N VAL A 191 -9.36 16.31 14.96
CA VAL A 191 -9.78 17.45 15.78
C VAL A 191 -11.03 18.12 15.20
N LEU A 192 -11.07 18.33 13.88
CA LEU A 192 -12.22 18.93 13.22
C LEU A 192 -13.45 18.02 13.22
N LYS A 193 -13.27 16.71 13.04
CA LYS A 193 -14.35 15.71 13.15
C LYS A 193 -14.93 15.66 14.55
N GLN A 194 -14.07 15.70 15.58
CA GLN A 194 -14.50 15.73 16.97
C GLN A 194 -15.31 17.01 17.26
N ARG A 195 -14.81 18.18 16.87
CA ARG A 195 -15.53 19.44 17.05
C ARG A 195 -16.87 19.45 16.32
N LEU A 196 -16.92 18.91 15.10
CA LEU A 196 -18.17 18.78 14.34
C LEU A 196 -19.20 17.93 15.10
N ARG A 197 -18.77 16.81 15.68
CA ARG A 197 -19.62 15.91 16.46
C ARG A 197 -20.15 16.62 17.71
N GLU A 198 -19.29 17.29 18.47
CA GLU A 198 -19.68 18.06 19.66
C GLU A 198 -20.70 19.16 19.33
N THR A 199 -20.51 19.88 18.22
CA THR A 199 -21.48 20.89 17.75
C THR A 199 -22.80 20.27 17.32
N GLU A 200 -22.80 19.11 16.64
CA GLU A 200 -24.02 18.39 16.25
C GLU A 200 -24.79 17.85 17.46
N GLU A 201 -24.09 17.38 18.49
CA GLU A 201 -24.69 16.93 19.76
C GLU A 201 -25.38 18.09 20.49
N LYS A 202 -24.73 19.26 20.61
CA LYS A 202 -25.33 20.48 21.20
C LYS A 202 -26.57 20.96 20.44
N LEU A 203 -26.51 20.98 19.10
CA LEU A 203 -27.66 21.35 18.26
C LEU A 203 -28.85 20.41 18.50
N THR A 204 -28.58 19.10 18.60
CA THR A 204 -29.61 18.09 18.88
C THR A 204 -30.22 18.27 20.27
N GLN A 205 -29.41 18.63 21.26
CA GLN A 205 -29.89 18.89 22.62
C GLN A 205 -30.85 20.09 22.67
N ILE A 206 -30.47 21.23 22.07
CA ILE A 206 -31.33 22.42 21.98
C ILE A 206 -32.64 22.10 21.25
N GLN A 207 -32.59 21.31 20.18
CA GLN A 207 -33.79 20.86 19.46
C GLN A 207 -34.70 19.95 20.29
N ARG A 208 -34.14 19.10 21.15
CA ARG A 208 -34.91 18.23 22.07
C ARG A 208 -35.57 19.04 23.19
N GLU A 209 -34.86 20.00 23.76
CA GLU A 209 -35.39 20.90 24.80
C GLU A 209 -36.59 21.71 24.28
N LYS A 210 -36.56 22.12 23.01
CA LYS A 210 -37.69 22.76 22.31
C LYS A 210 -38.95 21.86 22.29
N GLY A 211 -38.78 20.55 22.08
CA GLY A 211 -39.89 19.59 22.01
C GLY A 211 -40.55 19.29 23.35
N GLN A 212 -39.80 19.35 24.46
CA GLN A 212 -40.31 19.05 25.80
C GLN A 212 -41.08 20.21 26.44
N GLN A 213 -40.73 21.47 26.14
CA GLN A 213 -41.38 22.64 26.75
C GLN A 213 -42.70 23.06 26.09
N ASN A 214 -43.15 22.39 25.01
CA ASN A 214 -44.34 22.73 24.22
C ASN A 214 -44.43 24.23 23.83
N ARG A 215 -43.28 24.92 23.81
CA ARG A 215 -43.14 26.33 23.43
C ARG A 215 -42.82 26.37 21.94
N LEU A 216 -43.79 26.83 21.15
CA LEU A 216 -43.64 27.02 19.70
C LEU A 216 -42.66 28.13 19.31
N ILE A 217 -42.17 28.92 20.28
CA ILE A 217 -41.33 30.10 20.06
C ILE A 217 -40.04 29.95 20.89
N LEU A 218 -38.88 29.98 20.22
CA LEU A 218 -37.56 30.00 20.86
C LEU A 218 -37.39 31.32 21.64
N SER A 219 -36.72 31.31 22.80
CA SER A 219 -36.28 32.56 23.39
C SER A 219 -35.27 33.25 22.46
N LYS A 220 -35.17 34.58 22.51
CA LYS A 220 -34.19 35.32 21.70
C LYS A 220 -32.76 34.82 21.93
N GLU A 221 -32.43 34.46 23.16
CA GLU A 221 -31.12 33.89 23.54
C GLU A 221 -30.89 32.51 22.91
N GLN A 222 -31.91 31.62 22.90
CA GLN A 222 -31.80 30.30 22.28
C GLN A 222 -31.71 30.37 20.75
N GLU A 223 -32.39 31.33 20.11
CA GLU A 223 -32.28 31.53 18.66
C GLU A 223 -30.88 32.02 18.27
N GLU A 224 -30.29 32.92 19.05
CA GLU A 224 -28.94 33.43 18.83
C GLU A 224 -27.87 32.33 19.04
N GLU A 225 -28.03 31.51 20.08
CA GLU A 225 -27.15 30.38 20.34
C GLU A 225 -27.26 29.29 19.26
N LEU A 226 -28.47 29.01 18.76
CA LEU A 226 -28.69 28.09 17.63
C LEU A 226 -27.98 28.59 16.36
N ARG A 227 -28.09 29.88 16.04
CA ARG A 227 -27.39 30.48 14.89
C ARG A 227 -25.87 30.33 15.03
N LYS A 228 -25.33 30.64 16.21
CA LYS A 228 -23.90 30.49 16.49
C LYS A 228 -23.40 29.06 16.26
N PHE A 229 -24.15 28.04 16.71
CA PHE A 229 -23.78 26.64 16.47
C PHE A 229 -23.95 26.21 15.02
N GLN A 230 -24.94 26.74 14.29
CA GLN A 230 -25.08 26.50 12.84
C GLN A 230 -23.89 27.09 12.07
N ASP A 231 -23.46 28.29 12.43
CA ASP A 231 -22.30 28.96 11.83
C ASP A 231 -21.01 28.20 12.15
N GLU A 232 -20.81 27.78 13.40
CA GLU A 232 -19.67 26.95 13.80
C GLU A 232 -19.64 25.63 13.03
N LYS A 233 -20.79 24.97 12.86
CA LYS A 233 -20.89 23.74 12.05
C LYS A 233 -20.47 23.97 10.60
N LEU A 234 -20.90 25.07 9.98
CA LEU A 234 -20.51 25.43 8.62
C LEU A 234 -19.01 25.72 8.52
N GLU A 235 -18.47 26.46 9.49
CA GLU A 235 -17.04 26.77 9.56
C GLU A 235 -16.19 25.50 9.69
N VAL A 236 -16.55 24.59 10.60
CA VAL A 236 -15.85 23.31 10.80
C VAL A 236 -15.92 22.45 9.54
N ARG A 237 -17.08 22.36 8.87
CA ARG A 237 -17.21 21.63 7.59
C ARG A 237 -16.34 22.24 6.49
N LYS A 238 -16.24 23.56 6.43
CA LYS A 238 -15.38 24.27 5.47
C LYS A 238 -13.90 23.96 5.74
N LYS A 239 -13.46 24.05 7.00
CA LYS A 239 -12.09 23.69 7.42
C LYS A 239 -11.77 22.23 7.10
N LEU A 240 -12.70 21.31 7.35
CA LEU A 240 -12.52 19.90 7.03
C LEU A 240 -12.31 19.67 5.52
N ARG A 241 -13.08 20.36 4.68
CA ARG A 241 -12.95 20.30 3.22
C ARG A 241 -11.64 20.91 2.72
N GLU A 242 -11.20 21.98 3.37
CA GLU A 242 -9.93 22.64 3.09
C GLU A 242 -8.73 21.75 3.46
N VAL A 243 -8.74 21.15 4.65
CA VAL A 243 -7.72 20.17 5.09
C VAL A 243 -7.59 19.02 4.07
N ARG A 244 -8.72 18.44 3.66
CA ARG A 244 -8.73 17.36 2.63
C ARG A 244 -8.18 17.84 1.28
N ARG A 245 -8.53 19.05 0.84
CA ARG A 245 -8.03 19.61 -0.42
C ARG A 245 -6.52 19.87 -0.35
N ASN A 246 -6.01 20.35 0.79
CA ASN A 246 -4.60 20.62 0.97
C ASN A 246 -3.79 19.32 0.99
N LEU A 247 -4.33 18.23 1.56
CA LEU A 247 -3.75 16.89 1.47
C LEU A 247 -3.54 16.48 0.01
N ASP A 248 -4.53 16.65 -0.87
CA ASP A 248 -4.36 16.30 -2.29
C ASP A 248 -3.40 17.23 -3.04
N LYS A 249 -3.28 18.49 -2.62
CA LYS A 249 -2.52 19.53 -3.33
C LYS A 249 -1.02 19.39 -3.10
N ASP A 250 -0.59 19.27 -1.84
CA ASP A 250 0.84 19.23 -1.49
C ASP A 250 1.54 18.02 -2.12
N ILE A 251 0.83 16.89 -2.22
CA ILE A 251 1.28 15.65 -2.87
C ILE A 251 1.52 15.88 -4.36
N LYS A 252 0.56 16.54 -5.03
CA LYS A 252 0.62 16.82 -6.46
C LYS A 252 1.74 17.80 -6.79
N ASP A 253 1.92 18.84 -5.98
CA ASP A 253 2.94 19.87 -6.19
C ASP A 253 4.36 19.28 -6.04
N LEU A 254 4.60 18.46 -5.00
CA LEU A 254 5.88 17.76 -4.81
C LEU A 254 6.22 16.84 -5.99
N GLY A 255 5.25 16.01 -6.40
CA GLY A 255 5.42 15.09 -7.53
C GLY A 255 5.61 15.81 -8.87
N SER A 256 4.92 16.93 -9.09
CA SER A 256 5.04 17.75 -10.31
C SER A 256 6.41 18.41 -10.41
N ASN A 257 6.90 19.03 -9.34
CA ASN A 257 8.21 19.68 -9.32
C ASN A 257 9.36 18.70 -9.62
N LEU A 258 9.33 17.51 -9.01
CA LEU A 258 10.30 16.44 -9.28
C LEU A 258 10.26 15.95 -10.73
N LYS A 259 9.05 15.82 -11.31
CA LYS A 259 8.88 15.47 -12.72
C LYS A 259 9.45 16.54 -13.64
N ILE A 260 9.16 17.82 -13.39
CA ILE A 260 9.65 18.94 -14.22
C ILE A 260 11.18 18.97 -14.23
N ILE A 261 11.80 18.86 -13.06
CA ILE A 261 13.27 18.86 -12.94
C ILE A 261 13.83 17.66 -13.71
N ASN A 262 13.38 16.44 -13.46
CA ASN A 262 13.99 15.25 -14.08
C ASN A 262 13.71 15.14 -15.59
N ILE A 263 12.50 15.47 -16.04
CA ILE A 263 12.13 15.42 -17.46
C ILE A 263 12.79 16.56 -18.25
N GLY A 264 12.95 17.75 -17.64
CA GLY A 264 13.55 18.90 -18.31
C GLY A 264 15.08 18.91 -18.28
N LEU A 265 15.69 18.49 -17.16
CA LEU A 265 17.13 18.60 -16.95
C LEU A 265 17.93 17.63 -17.83
N MET A 266 17.52 16.36 -17.97
CA MET A 266 18.31 15.39 -18.74
C MET A 266 18.40 15.71 -20.23
N PRO A 267 17.30 15.99 -20.95
CA PRO A 267 17.39 16.44 -22.34
C PRO A 267 18.25 17.69 -22.49
N LEU A 268 18.13 18.66 -21.57
CA LEU A 268 18.91 19.89 -21.60
C LEU A 268 20.42 19.61 -21.45
N LEU A 269 20.81 18.76 -20.48
CA LEU A 269 22.21 18.36 -20.29
C LEU A 269 22.77 17.63 -21.52
N VAL A 270 21.99 16.73 -22.12
CA VAL A 270 22.40 16.01 -23.34
C VAL A 270 22.54 16.98 -24.52
N SER A 271 21.62 17.93 -24.69
CA SER A 271 21.71 18.97 -25.72
C SER A 271 22.95 19.85 -25.55
N LEU A 272 23.23 20.32 -24.33
CA LEU A 272 24.43 21.11 -24.04
C LEU A 272 25.72 20.32 -24.30
N PHE A 273 25.76 19.05 -23.91
CA PHE A 273 26.91 18.18 -24.18
C PHE A 273 27.12 17.96 -25.68
N GLY A 274 26.05 17.76 -26.45
CA GLY A 274 26.11 17.65 -27.91
C GLY A 274 26.67 18.92 -28.57
N ILE A 275 26.22 20.10 -28.14
CA ILE A 275 26.74 21.39 -28.63
C ILE A 275 28.22 21.54 -28.28
N TYR A 276 28.61 21.19 -27.04
CA TYR A 276 30.00 21.24 -26.59
C TYR A 276 30.92 20.34 -27.43
N VAL A 277 30.51 19.10 -27.71
CA VAL A 277 31.25 18.17 -28.59
C VAL A 277 31.35 18.72 -30.02
N LEU A 278 30.28 19.32 -30.55
CA LEU A 278 30.28 19.93 -31.88
C LEU A 278 31.26 21.12 -31.96
N TRP A 279 31.37 21.91 -30.88
CA TRP A 279 32.25 23.07 -30.80
C TRP A 279 33.74 22.71 -30.72
N LEU A 280 34.06 21.59 -30.05
CA LEU A 280 35.43 21.06 -29.96
C LEU A 280 35.90 20.29 -31.20
N ARG A 281 35.00 20.00 -32.15
CA ARG A 281 35.36 19.22 -33.34
C ARG A 281 36.22 20.06 -34.28
N PRO A 282 37.50 19.68 -34.53
CA PRO A 282 38.35 20.45 -35.43
C PRO A 282 37.75 20.47 -36.84
N ARG A 283 37.57 21.67 -37.40
CA ARG A 283 37.14 21.86 -38.78
C ARG A 283 38.20 21.30 -39.72
N LYS A 284 38.07 20.03 -40.13
CA LYS A 284 38.85 19.49 -41.23
C LYS A 284 38.47 20.26 -42.50
N LYS A 285 39.37 21.18 -42.92
CA LYS A 285 39.34 21.75 -44.27
C LYS A 285 39.46 20.59 -45.25
N GLY A 286 38.52 20.50 -46.20
CA GLY A 286 38.48 19.44 -47.21
C GLY A 286 39.80 19.36 -47.96
N GLY A 287 40.44 18.19 -47.92
CA GLY A 287 41.62 17.90 -48.71
C GLY A 287 41.22 17.61 -50.15
N HIS A 288 41.87 18.30 -51.08
CA HIS A 288 41.80 18.07 -52.53
C HIS A 288 42.05 16.60 -52.86
N TYR A 289 41.20 16.03 -53.72
CA TYR A 289 41.48 14.79 -54.44
C TYR A 289 42.30 15.16 -55.67
N GLU A 290 43.54 14.67 -55.76
CA GLU A 290 44.28 14.58 -57.02
C GLU A 290 44.60 13.12 -57.34
N LYS A 291 44.57 12.83 -58.64
CA LYS A 291 44.40 11.52 -59.29
C LYS A 291 45.60 10.60 -59.19
#